data_AF-A0A2H9SHW0-F1
#
_entry.id   AF-A0A2H9SHW0-F1
#
_cell.length_a   1.000
_cell.length_b   1.000
_cell.length_c   1.000
_cell.angle_alpha   90.00
_cell.angle_beta   90.00
_cell.angle_gamma   90.00
#
_symmetry.space_group_name_H-M   'P 1'
#
loop_
_entity.id
_entity.type
_entity.pdbx_description
1 polymer ?
#
loop_
_entity_poly.entity_id
_entity_poly.type
_entity_poly.pdbx_seq_one_letter_code
_entity_poly.pdbx_strand_id
1 'polypeptide(L)'
;MPNLDKINLIDALKEHAVLYYHQISSLADSFFLHILSILSNLWGLLKSLPINPSGLSDVAAFSAVIIGLWIPLSIEIITRISDRYKSEVIVTLFERRWQNRWLPRIFIFNLLLTVLLRFFIPEKEISNLEIILSWLTIIIFITSCAFLVNSIKIVKIYTYKTDYILQELINDAKKILK
;
A
#
# COMPACT_ATOMS: atom_id res chain seq x y z
N MET A 1 18.64 57.30 -30.77
CA MET A 1 19.26 56.74 -29.56
C MET A 1 18.30 55.76 -28.85
N PRO A 2 18.30 54.45 -29.21
CA PRO A 2 17.53 53.44 -28.48
C PRO A 2 18.35 52.22 -27.96
N ASN A 3 19.68 52.28 -27.98
CA ASN A 3 20.54 51.11 -27.69
C ASN A 3 21.08 51.04 -26.25
N LEU A 4 21.18 52.16 -25.52
CA LEU A 4 21.71 52.16 -24.14
C LEU A 4 20.72 51.52 -23.15
N ASP A 5 19.42 51.79 -23.28
CA ASP A 5 18.39 51.25 -22.38
C ASP A 5 18.21 49.73 -22.51
N LYS A 6 18.46 49.18 -23.71
CA LYS A 6 18.40 47.73 -23.93
C LYS A 6 19.56 46.99 -23.27
N ILE A 7 20.76 47.57 -23.25
CA ILE A 7 21.93 46.95 -22.63
C ILE A 7 21.75 46.89 -21.11
N ASN A 8 21.33 48.00 -20.50
CA ASN A 8 21.04 48.06 -19.06
C ASN A 8 19.92 47.08 -18.63
N LEU A 9 18.91 46.89 -19.49
CA LEU A 9 17.83 45.94 -19.23
C LEU A 9 18.31 44.48 -19.29
N ILE A 10 19.18 44.13 -20.23
CA ILE A 10 19.72 42.76 -20.36
C ILE A 10 20.60 42.42 -19.16
N ASP A 11 21.42 43.36 -18.69
CA ASP A 11 22.30 43.12 -17.54
C ASP A 11 21.50 43.00 -16.23
N ALA A 12 20.47 43.84 -16.05
CA ALA A 12 19.54 43.70 -14.93
C ALA A 12 18.80 42.35 -14.95
N LEU A 13 18.36 41.87 -16.11
CA LEU A 13 17.73 40.56 -16.25
C LEU A 13 18.69 39.40 -15.94
N LYS A 14 19.97 39.51 -16.31
CA LYS A 14 20.98 38.51 -15.96
C LYS A 14 21.25 38.46 -14.46
N GLU A 15 21.38 39.60 -13.80
CA GLU A 15 21.56 39.63 -12.34
C GLU A 15 20.37 39.00 -11.61
N HIS A 16 19.15 39.34 -12.01
CA HIS A 16 17.94 38.71 -11.47
C HIS A 16 17.89 37.19 -11.73
N ALA A 17 18.31 36.73 -12.92
CA ALA A 17 18.36 35.30 -13.24
C ALA A 17 19.41 34.55 -12.38
N VAL A 18 20.57 35.15 -12.12
CA VAL A 18 21.61 34.56 -11.24
C VAL A 18 21.12 34.49 -9.80
N LEU A 19 20.48 35.55 -9.28
CA LEU A 19 19.89 35.56 -7.94
C LEU A 19 18.80 34.49 -7.79
N TYR A 20 17.94 34.34 -8.80
CA TYR A 20 16.88 33.34 -8.80
C TYR A 20 17.44 31.91 -8.85
N TYR A 21 18.48 31.67 -9.66
CA TYR A 21 19.17 30.38 -9.70
C TYR A 21 19.81 30.04 -8.34
N HIS A 22 20.50 31.00 -7.71
CA HIS A 22 21.10 30.80 -6.40
C HIS A 22 20.03 30.48 -5.33
N GLN A 23 18.88 31.16 -5.36
CA GLN A 23 17.78 30.91 -4.42
C GLN A 23 17.15 29.53 -4.61
N ILE A 24 16.99 29.06 -5.86
CA ILE A 24 16.50 27.71 -6.14
C ILE A 24 17.52 26.66 -5.68
N SER A 25 18.81 26.87 -5.95
CA SER A 25 19.85 25.92 -5.54
C SER A 25 19.94 25.78 -4.02
N SER A 26 19.87 26.88 -3.26
CA SER A 26 19.90 26.83 -1.80
C SER A 26 18.65 26.19 -1.19
N LEU A 27 17.47 26.40 -1.81
CA LEU A 27 16.24 25.68 -1.44
C LEU A 27 16.38 24.18 -1.71
N ALA A 28 16.95 23.78 -2.85
CA ALA A 28 17.19 22.37 -3.17
C ALA A 28 18.16 21.72 -2.17
N ASP A 29 19.25 22.41 -1.82
CA ASP A 29 20.24 21.90 -0.86
C ASP A 29 19.66 21.74 0.53
N SER A 30 18.92 22.75 1.01
CA SER A 30 18.25 22.68 2.32
C SER A 30 17.20 21.56 2.38
N PHE A 31 16.44 21.37 1.31
CA PHE A 31 15.48 20.27 1.20
C PHE A 31 16.18 18.91 1.18
N PHE A 32 17.29 18.78 0.44
CA PHE A 32 18.08 17.56 0.38
C PHE A 32 18.67 17.19 1.75
N LEU A 33 19.27 18.15 2.46
CA LEU A 33 19.81 17.94 3.81
C LEU A 33 18.70 17.53 4.79
N HIS A 34 17.52 18.13 4.67
CA HIS A 34 16.37 17.77 5.50
C HIS A 34 15.93 16.32 5.24
N ILE A 35 15.78 15.92 3.98
CA ILE A 35 15.47 14.52 3.61
C ILE A 35 16.54 13.58 4.16
N LEU A 36 17.82 13.92 4.01
CA LEU A 36 18.92 13.08 4.46
C LEU A 36 18.91 12.91 5.99
N SER A 37 18.56 13.96 6.73
CA SER A 37 18.37 13.88 8.19
C SER A 37 17.18 13.02 8.59
N ILE A 38 16.08 13.07 7.85
CA ILE A 38 14.92 12.21 8.10
C ILE A 38 15.30 10.74 7.84
N LEU A 39 15.99 10.48 6.73
CA LEU A 39 16.43 9.12 6.37
C LEU A 39 17.42 8.55 7.39
N SER A 40 18.37 9.34 7.89
CA SER A 40 19.32 8.88 8.91
C SER A 40 18.62 8.60 10.24
N ASN A 41 17.67 9.44 10.65
CA ASN A 41 16.87 9.23 11.86
C ASN A 41 15.99 7.97 11.74
N LEU A 42 15.33 7.77 10.59
CA LEU A 42 14.56 6.57 10.30
C LEU A 42 15.45 5.33 10.32
N TRP A 43 16.65 5.40 9.73
CA TRP A 43 17.61 4.29 9.76
C TRP A 43 18.07 3.94 11.19
N GLY A 44 18.31 4.96 12.02
CA GLY A 44 18.61 4.76 13.44
C GLY A 44 17.47 4.05 14.19
N LEU A 45 16.22 4.42 13.91
CA LEU A 45 15.03 3.78 14.48
C LEU A 45 14.87 2.32 14.01
N LEU A 46 15.09 2.05 12.72
CA LEU A 46 14.98 0.69 12.17
C LEU A 46 16.02 -0.26 12.79
N LYS A 47 17.22 0.25 13.08
CA LYS A 47 18.28 -0.51 13.75
C LYS A 47 18.04 -0.73 15.24
N SER A 48 17.41 0.21 15.93
CA SER A 48 17.13 0.08 17.37
C SER A 48 15.98 -0.88 17.67
N LEU A 49 15.16 -1.20 16.67
CA LEU A 49 14.03 -2.12 16.76
C LEU A 49 14.21 -3.31 15.79
N PRO A 50 15.17 -4.23 16.06
CA PRO A 50 15.33 -5.42 15.25
C PRO A 50 14.08 -6.30 15.40
N ILE A 51 13.52 -6.70 14.26
CA ILE A 51 12.40 -7.64 14.24
C ILE A 51 12.95 -9.01 14.62
N ASN A 52 12.55 -9.49 15.79
CA ASN A 52 12.89 -10.84 16.24
C ASN A 52 12.25 -11.85 15.27
N PRO A 53 12.97 -12.91 14.86
CA PRO A 53 12.39 -13.95 14.02
C PRO A 53 11.18 -14.70 14.65
N SER A 54 10.96 -14.58 15.97
CA SER A 54 9.66 -14.96 16.57
C SER A 54 8.50 -14.14 16.01
N GLY A 55 8.67 -12.82 15.84
CA GLY A 55 7.65 -11.93 15.28
C GLY A 55 7.34 -12.23 13.81
N LEU A 56 8.34 -12.66 13.03
CA LEU A 56 8.10 -13.19 11.68
C LEU A 56 7.24 -14.46 11.74
N SER A 57 7.49 -15.35 12.69
CA SER A 57 6.68 -16.57 12.86
C SER A 57 5.22 -16.25 13.16
N ASP A 58 4.95 -15.24 14.00
CA ASP A 58 3.60 -14.77 14.30
C ASP A 58 2.88 -14.21 13.06
N VAL A 59 3.59 -13.43 12.24
CA VAL A 59 3.07 -12.89 10.97
C VAL A 59 2.72 -14.01 9.99
N ALA A 60 3.57 -15.05 9.90
CA ALA A 60 3.30 -16.22 9.07
C ALA A 60 2.07 -16.99 9.57
N ALA A 61 1.97 -17.23 10.88
CA ALA A 61 0.82 -17.91 11.48
C ALA A 61 -0.49 -17.16 11.23
N PHE A 62 -0.50 -15.83 11.45
CA PHE A 62 -1.66 -15.01 11.15
C PHE A 62 -2.04 -15.07 9.67
N SER A 63 -1.06 -14.94 8.78
CA SER A 63 -1.29 -15.01 7.33
C SER A 63 -1.89 -16.35 6.92
N ALA A 64 -1.42 -17.46 7.51
CA ALA A 64 -1.95 -18.79 7.30
C ALA A 64 -3.41 -18.90 7.76
N VAL A 65 -3.77 -18.33 8.91
CA VAL A 65 -5.16 -18.30 9.40
C VAL A 65 -6.07 -17.53 8.45
N ILE A 66 -5.64 -16.37 7.93
CA ILE A 66 -6.44 -15.61 6.97
C ILE A 66 -6.64 -16.39 5.67
N ILE A 67 -5.58 -17.01 5.16
CA ILE A 67 -5.66 -17.81 3.92
C ILE A 67 -6.56 -19.04 4.11
N GLY A 68 -6.38 -19.77 5.22
CA GLY A 68 -7.07 -21.04 5.47
C GLY A 68 -8.49 -20.89 5.98
N LEU A 69 -8.84 -19.78 6.62
CA LEU A 69 -10.15 -19.59 7.27
C LEU A 69 -10.92 -18.43 6.66
N TRP A 70 -10.35 -17.22 6.70
CA TRP A 70 -11.11 -16.02 6.31
C TRP A 70 -11.48 -16.04 4.82
N ILE A 71 -10.55 -16.40 3.93
CA ILE A 71 -10.81 -16.40 2.48
C ILE A 71 -11.94 -17.38 2.12
N PRO A 72 -11.88 -18.68 2.48
CA PRO A 72 -12.99 -19.60 2.23
C PRO A 72 -14.32 -19.14 2.84
N LEU A 73 -14.28 -18.67 4.10
CA LEU A 73 -15.47 -18.21 4.80
C LEU A 73 -16.13 -17.02 4.08
N SER A 74 -15.33 -16.06 3.61
CA SER A 74 -15.84 -14.89 2.89
C SER A 74 -16.54 -15.28 1.59
N ILE A 75 -16.00 -16.26 0.86
CA ILE A 75 -16.62 -16.78 -0.36
C ILE A 75 -17.93 -17.48 -0.01
N GLU A 76 -17.93 -18.37 0.98
CA GLU A 76 -19.13 -19.10 1.42
C GLU A 76 -20.27 -18.16 1.84
N ILE A 77 -19.96 -17.11 2.60
CA ILE A 77 -20.95 -16.09 3.01
C ILE A 77 -21.57 -15.44 1.78
N ILE A 78 -20.74 -15.02 0.83
CA ILE A 78 -21.20 -14.34 -0.39
C ILE A 78 -22.01 -15.29 -1.28
N THR A 79 -21.61 -16.55 -1.41
CA THR A 79 -22.36 -17.58 -2.15
C THR A 79 -23.74 -17.81 -1.53
N ARG A 80 -23.83 -17.97 -0.20
CA ARG A 80 -25.14 -18.12 0.48
C ARG A 80 -26.05 -16.90 0.31
N ILE A 81 -25.47 -15.70 0.30
CA ILE A 81 -26.20 -14.46 0.00
C ILE A 81 -26.70 -14.50 -1.44
N SER A 82 -25.83 -14.82 -2.40
CA SER A 82 -26.18 -14.98 -3.81
C SER A 82 -27.33 -15.96 -4.02
N ASP A 83 -27.29 -17.13 -3.38
CA ASP A 83 -28.32 -18.16 -3.46
C ASP A 83 -29.65 -17.66 -2.88
N ARG A 84 -29.61 -16.97 -1.74
CA ARG A 84 -30.81 -16.36 -1.11
C ARG A 84 -31.50 -15.38 -2.06
N TYR A 85 -30.74 -14.60 -2.82
CA TYR A 85 -31.26 -13.63 -3.76
C TYR A 85 -31.39 -14.17 -5.19
N LYS A 86 -31.09 -15.46 -5.43
CA LYS A 86 -31.08 -16.11 -6.75
C LYS A 86 -30.32 -15.30 -7.81
N SER A 87 -29.19 -14.70 -7.44
CA SER A 87 -28.44 -13.78 -8.30
C SER A 87 -26.94 -14.04 -8.25
N GLU A 88 -26.44 -14.79 -9.23
CA GLU A 88 -25.00 -15.07 -9.43
C GLU A 88 -24.17 -13.80 -9.67
N VAL A 89 -24.83 -12.70 -10.01
CA VAL A 89 -24.19 -11.40 -10.22
C VAL A 89 -23.53 -10.89 -8.93
N ILE A 90 -24.06 -11.26 -7.76
CA ILE A 90 -23.48 -10.87 -6.46
C ILE A 90 -22.09 -11.49 -6.26
N VAL A 91 -21.93 -12.78 -6.57
CA VAL A 91 -20.62 -13.46 -6.51
C VAL A 91 -19.66 -12.82 -7.51
N THR A 92 -20.14 -12.60 -8.74
CA THR A 92 -19.32 -12.03 -9.81
C THR A 92 -18.83 -10.62 -9.46
N LEU A 93 -19.68 -9.79 -8.86
CA LEU A 93 -19.32 -8.44 -8.39
C LEU A 93 -18.29 -8.51 -7.26
N PHE A 94 -18.48 -9.42 -6.31
CA PHE A 94 -17.55 -9.61 -5.21
C PHE A 94 -16.15 -10.06 -5.71
N GLU A 95 -16.09 -10.99 -6.65
CA GLU A 95 -14.83 -11.47 -7.26
C GLU A 95 -14.16 -10.45 -8.18
N ARG A 96 -14.95 -9.58 -8.81
CA ARG A 96 -14.45 -8.53 -9.70
C ARG A 96 -13.82 -7.36 -8.94
N ARG A 97 -14.20 -7.14 -7.67
CA ARG A 97 -13.56 -6.12 -6.83
C ARG A 97 -12.09 -6.44 -6.63
N TRP A 98 -11.25 -5.48 -7.01
CA TRP A 98 -9.80 -5.60 -6.96
C TRP A 98 -9.30 -6.02 -5.57
N GLN A 99 -9.87 -5.46 -4.51
CA GLN A 99 -9.49 -5.77 -3.14
C GLN A 99 -9.59 -7.28 -2.84
N ASN A 100 -10.70 -7.92 -3.22
CA ASN A 100 -10.92 -9.34 -2.96
C ASN A 100 -10.07 -10.24 -3.85
N ARG A 101 -9.78 -9.81 -5.08
CA ARG A 101 -8.90 -10.55 -6.00
C ARG A 101 -7.44 -10.54 -5.55
N TRP A 102 -6.98 -9.43 -4.99
CA TRP A 102 -5.58 -9.25 -4.59
C TRP A 102 -5.29 -9.72 -3.17
N LEU A 103 -6.27 -9.66 -2.27
CA LEU A 103 -6.10 -10.08 -0.87
C LEU A 103 -5.44 -11.48 -0.75
N PRO A 104 -5.92 -12.55 -1.42
CA PRO A 104 -5.29 -13.86 -1.31
C PRO A 104 -3.84 -13.85 -1.77
N ARG A 105 -3.56 -13.18 -2.89
CA ARG A 105 -2.22 -13.13 -3.49
C ARG A 105 -1.23 -12.40 -2.60
N ILE A 106 -1.66 -11.28 -2.00
CA ILE A 106 -0.82 -10.50 -1.09
C ILE A 106 -0.51 -11.31 0.17
N PHE A 107 -1.49 -11.96 0.79
CA PHE A 107 -1.25 -12.78 1.98
C PHE A 107 -0.35 -14.00 1.69
N ILE A 108 -0.53 -14.67 0.54
CA ILE A 108 0.34 -15.78 0.12
C ILE A 108 1.78 -15.28 -0.09
N PHE A 109 1.94 -14.15 -0.78
CA PHE A 109 3.26 -13.56 -1.00
C PHE A 109 3.93 -13.18 0.32
N ASN A 110 3.18 -12.54 1.23
CA ASN A 110 3.68 -12.15 2.54
C ASN A 110 4.08 -13.37 3.38
N LEU A 111 3.27 -14.44 3.36
CA LEU A 111 3.59 -15.70 4.04
C LEU A 111 4.87 -16.32 3.50
N LEU A 112 5.02 -16.43 2.17
CA LEU A 112 6.23 -16.98 1.56
C LEU A 112 7.47 -16.15 1.93
N LEU A 113 7.38 -14.83 1.80
CA LEU A 113 8.47 -13.91 2.15
C LEU A 113 8.89 -14.07 3.62
N THR A 114 7.90 -14.16 4.52
CA THR A 114 8.12 -14.32 5.96
C THR A 114 8.78 -15.64 6.30
N VAL A 115 8.31 -16.75 5.69
CA VAL A 115 8.89 -18.08 5.87
C VAL A 115 10.33 -18.11 5.36
N LEU A 116 10.60 -17.55 4.18
CA LEU A 116 11.96 -17.47 3.64
C LEU A 116 12.87 -16.66 4.58
N LEU A 117 12.44 -15.48 5.01
CA LEU A 117 13.22 -14.67 5.95
C LEU A 117 13.50 -15.39 7.27
N ARG A 118 12.53 -16.15 7.80
CA ARG A 118 12.74 -16.95 9.02
C ARG A 118 13.85 -17.98 8.87
N PHE A 119 14.02 -18.57 7.69
CA PHE A 119 15.11 -19.53 7.43
C PHE A 119 16.46 -18.85 7.16
N PHE A 120 16.46 -17.65 6.59
CA PHE A 120 17.69 -16.97 6.20
C PHE A 120 18.28 -16.04 7.27
N ILE A 121 17.49 -15.57 8.25
CA ILE A 121 17.98 -14.69 9.32
C ILE A 121 18.58 -15.54 10.44
N PRO A 122 19.91 -15.54 10.63
CA PRO A 122 20.54 -16.25 11.73
C PRO A 122 20.27 -15.56 13.07
N GLU A 123 20.26 -16.33 14.17
CA GLU A 123 19.91 -15.80 15.49
C GLU A 123 20.98 -14.90 16.12
N LYS A 124 22.21 -14.86 15.59
CA LYS A 124 23.37 -14.21 16.23
C LYS A 124 23.79 -12.87 15.63
N GLU A 125 23.82 -12.74 14.32
CA GLU A 125 24.29 -11.52 13.64
C GLU A 125 23.35 -11.17 12.50
N ILE A 126 22.59 -10.09 12.68
CA ILE A 126 21.61 -9.65 11.69
C ILE A 126 22.31 -8.69 10.72
N SER A 127 22.32 -9.04 9.44
CA SER A 127 22.86 -8.16 8.40
C SER A 127 21.95 -6.96 8.13
N ASN A 128 22.50 -5.85 7.62
CA ASN A 128 21.68 -4.67 7.28
C ASN A 128 20.56 -5.01 6.27
N LEU A 129 20.81 -5.96 5.35
CA LEU A 129 19.83 -6.41 4.36
C LEU A 129 18.65 -7.15 5.01
N GLU A 130 18.93 -7.99 6.01
CA GLU A 130 17.90 -8.70 6.77
C GLU A 130 17.00 -7.76 7.58
N ILE A 131 17.57 -6.70 8.18
CA ILE A 131 16.80 -5.65 8.85
C ILE A 131 15.82 -5.02 7.86
N ILE A 132 16.32 -4.59 6.70
CA ILE A 132 15.51 -3.96 5.65
C ILE A 132 14.39 -4.90 5.19
N LEU A 133 14.72 -6.16 4.88
CA LEU A 133 13.75 -7.14 4.39
C LEU A 133 12.70 -7.51 5.46
N SER A 134 13.10 -7.60 6.72
CA SER A 134 12.17 -7.83 7.83
C SER A 134 11.16 -6.69 7.96
N TRP A 135 11.65 -5.44 7.92
CA TRP A 135 10.79 -4.27 7.97
C TRP A 135 9.86 -4.15 6.75
N LEU A 136 10.38 -4.46 5.56
CA LEU A 136 9.58 -4.53 4.34
C LEU A 136 8.43 -5.53 4.50
N THR A 137 8.71 -6.70 5.09
CA THR A 137 7.70 -7.74 5.36
C THR A 137 6.62 -7.25 6.33
N ILE A 138 7.01 -6.54 7.40
CA ILE A 138 6.05 -5.94 8.33
C ILE A 138 5.19 -4.86 7.66
N ILE A 139 5.77 -4.02 6.80
CA ILE A 139 5.00 -3.00 6.06
C ILE A 139 3.98 -3.66 5.13
N ILE A 140 4.38 -4.70 4.41
CA ILE A 140 3.49 -5.50 3.56
C ILE A 140 2.39 -6.14 4.42
N PHE A 141 2.73 -6.70 5.57
CA PHE A 141 1.77 -7.28 6.51
C PHE A 141 0.73 -6.26 6.99
N ILE A 142 1.16 -5.08 7.46
CA ILE A 142 0.27 -4.01 7.93
C ILE A 142 -0.66 -3.57 6.79
N THR A 143 -0.11 -3.41 5.58
CA THR A 143 -0.89 -3.06 4.40
C THR A 143 -1.94 -4.14 4.10
N SER A 144 -1.56 -5.42 4.19
CA SER A 144 -2.47 -6.56 4.01
C SER A 144 -3.61 -6.56 5.02
N CYS A 145 -3.33 -6.23 6.28
CA CYS A 145 -4.34 -6.08 7.33
C CYS A 145 -5.33 -4.94 7.03
N ALA A 146 -4.86 -3.82 6.49
CA ALA A 146 -5.76 -2.73 6.06
C ALA A 146 -6.70 -3.19 4.93
N PHE A 147 -6.19 -3.94 3.96
CA PHE A 147 -7.02 -4.55 2.91
C PHE A 147 -8.02 -5.56 3.47
N LEU A 148 -7.62 -6.36 4.45
CA LEU A 148 -8.48 -7.33 5.12
C LEU A 148 -9.66 -6.64 5.82
N VAL A 149 -9.41 -5.58 6.60
CA VAL A 149 -10.46 -4.80 7.26
C VAL A 149 -11.45 -4.24 6.24
N ASN A 150 -10.96 -3.76 5.10
CA ASN A 150 -11.83 -3.29 4.02
C ASN A 150 -12.65 -4.43 3.40
N SER A 151 -12.07 -5.61 3.19
CA SER A 151 -12.78 -6.80 2.71
C SER A 151 -13.88 -7.22 3.68
N ILE A 152 -13.61 -7.25 5.00
CA ILE A 152 -14.60 -7.52 6.06
C ILE A 152 -15.77 -6.53 5.98
N LYS A 153 -15.48 -5.23 5.84
CA LYS A 153 -16.53 -4.20 5.69
C LYS A 153 -17.40 -4.43 4.46
N ILE A 154 -16.79 -4.83 3.34
CA ILE A 154 -17.53 -5.14 2.11
C ILE A 154 -18.46 -6.33 2.35
N VAL A 155 -17.95 -7.46 2.85
CA VAL A 155 -18.77 -8.64 3.16
C VAL A 155 -19.93 -8.26 4.08
N LYS A 156 -19.67 -7.47 5.12
CA LYS A 156 -20.71 -6.96 6.02
C LYS A 156 -21.78 -6.14 5.28
N ILE A 157 -21.41 -5.25 4.36
CA ILE A 157 -22.38 -4.48 3.58
C ILE A 157 -23.28 -5.40 2.75
N TYR A 158 -22.70 -6.42 2.09
CA TYR A 158 -23.47 -7.41 1.33
C TYR A 158 -24.41 -8.22 2.22
N THR A 159 -24.05 -8.50 3.47
CA THR A 159 -24.93 -9.22 4.42
C THR A 159 -26.13 -8.39 4.89
N TYR A 160 -25.95 -7.08 5.11
CA TYR A 160 -26.98 -6.25 5.78
C TYR A 160 -27.79 -5.34 4.86
N LYS A 161 -27.26 -4.91 3.70
CA LYS A 161 -27.88 -3.88 2.86
C LYS A 161 -28.29 -4.42 1.50
N THR A 162 -29.49 -5.00 1.44
CA THR A 162 -30.11 -5.47 0.19
C THR A 162 -30.22 -4.37 -0.87
N ASP A 163 -30.56 -3.13 -0.45
CA ASP A 163 -30.74 -1.99 -1.36
C ASP A 163 -29.43 -1.57 -2.05
N TYR A 164 -28.29 -1.76 -1.37
CA TYR A 164 -26.98 -1.46 -1.95
C TYR A 164 -26.68 -2.37 -3.13
N ILE A 165 -26.98 -3.66 -3.00
CA ILE A 165 -26.79 -4.66 -4.06
C ILE A 165 -27.69 -4.34 -5.26
N LEU A 166 -28.97 -4.04 -5.01
CA LEU A 166 -29.91 -3.66 -6.06
C LEU A 166 -29.48 -2.40 -6.81
N GLN A 167 -29.01 -1.37 -6.10
CA GLN A 167 -28.49 -0.15 -6.74
C GLN A 167 -27.22 -0.41 -7.56
N GLU A 168 -26.32 -1.26 -7.07
CA GLU A 168 -25.09 -1.64 -7.79
C GLU A 168 -25.44 -2.40 -9.09
N LEU A 169 -26.37 -3.35 -9.03
CA LEU A 169 -26.90 -4.07 -10.19
C LEU A 169 -27.56 -3.15 -11.23
N ILE A 170 -28.40 -2.21 -10.77
CA ILE A 170 -29.07 -1.23 -11.65
C ILE A 170 -28.04 -0.31 -12.32
N ASN A 171 -27.01 0.14 -11.58
CA ASN A 171 -25.97 0.99 -12.13
C ASN A 171 -25.12 0.27 -13.18
N ASP A 172 -24.78 -1.00 -12.96
CA ASP A 172 -24.03 -1.79 -13.94
C ASP A 172 -24.88 -2.11 -15.18
N ALA A 173 -26.18 -2.43 -15.03
CA ALA A 173 -27.09 -2.59 -16.15
C ALA A 173 -27.19 -1.30 -16.99
N LYS A 174 -27.27 -0.13 -16.35
CA LYS A 174 -27.25 1.17 -17.03
C LYS A 174 -25.95 1.46 -17.78
N LYS A 175 -24.79 0.96 -17.30
CA LYS A 175 -23.51 1.11 -17.99
C LYS A 175 -23.42 0.23 -19.24
N ILE A 176 -24.03 -0.94 -19.24
CA ILE A 176 -24.02 -1.87 -20.38
C ILE A 176 -24.98 -1.40 -21.48
N LEU A 177 -26.08 -0.73 -21.11
CA LEU A 177 -27.07 -0.18 -22.04
C LEU A 177 -26.67 1.16 -22.68
N LYS A 178 -25.51 1.71 -22.33
CA LYS A 178 -24.92 2.93 -22.93
C LYS A 178 -23.76 2.56 -23.83
#